data_AF-A0AA85JBZ7-F1
#
_entry.id   AF-A0AA85JBZ7-F1
#
_cell.length_a   1.000
_cell.length_b   1.000
_cell.length_c   1.000
_cell.angle_alpha   90.00
_cell.angle_beta   90.00
_cell.angle_gamma   90.00
#
_symmetry.space_group_name_H-M   'P 1'
#
loop_
_entity.id
_entity.type
_entity.pdbx_description
1 polymer ?
#
loop_
_entity_poly.entity_id
_entity_poly.type
_entity_poly.pdbx_seq_one_letter_code
_entity_poly.pdbx_strand_id
1 'polypeptide(L)'
;MVSHSILFEKLYSCGIRNPLLNWLKSFLSNRVQITKVGSVLSHPRQISSGVVQGSVLGPLLFTVYINSICKCFTSGKPFLYADDLKVVYSCYTHELSDMVTKIHLELSSLATWCAESCLNFNIDKCGWICIGNSKLDLNLEINGRKLAKLNSVVDLGIRYSSNLTFAEQTDYARRKTRRLIGCITRNFFCCETRVLLYKVCVRPILEYCTFILSGLRQNDKLKLEGVQRQFTSRTLGLESGLEYHERCVRLRLEPLWKRRLKLNLIFYYKLTNLLLHSSEPVTKPTAVISYNLRNHHNLAAMEHCQTYVRYNFFLNKFSVIWNRLPANVRDANTLPVFISSVTRLLKDDNALLRLTLTPSFSPYIDILSSLNV
;
A
#
# COMPACT_ATOMS: atom_id res chain seq x y z
N MET A 1 -4.88 24.43 -13.51
CA MET A 1 -5.88 23.36 -13.78
C MET A 1 -5.55 22.75 -15.14
N VAL A 2 -6.06 21.57 -15.48
CA VAL A 2 -5.73 20.88 -16.75
C VAL A 2 -6.14 21.73 -17.95
N SER A 3 -5.19 22.23 -18.73
CA SER A 3 -5.48 22.99 -19.95
C SER A 3 -6.01 22.06 -21.04
N HIS A 4 -7.16 22.38 -21.62
CA HIS A 4 -7.75 21.57 -22.69
C HIS A 4 -6.88 21.55 -23.95
N SER A 5 -6.27 22.67 -24.33
CA SER A 5 -5.39 22.74 -25.50
C SER A 5 -4.19 21.82 -25.38
N ILE A 6 -3.47 21.92 -24.24
CA ILE A 6 -2.31 21.07 -23.92
C ILE A 6 -2.73 19.60 -23.86
N LEU A 7 -3.89 19.29 -23.28
CA LEU A 7 -4.38 17.91 -23.25
C LEU A 7 -4.62 17.36 -24.66
N PHE A 8 -5.21 18.13 -25.57
CA PHE A 8 -5.42 17.69 -26.95
C PHE A 8 -4.12 17.47 -27.70
N GLU A 9 -3.11 18.32 -27.50
CA GLU A 9 -1.76 18.13 -28.05
C GLU A 9 -1.12 16.85 -27.51
N LYS A 10 -1.23 16.60 -26.20
CA LYS A 10 -0.71 15.38 -25.59
C LYS A 10 -1.41 14.12 -26.11
N LEU A 11 -2.74 14.14 -26.22
CA LEU A 11 -3.51 13.04 -26.82
C LEU A 11 -3.05 12.76 -28.26
N TYR A 12 -2.84 13.82 -29.05
CA TYR A 12 -2.29 13.68 -30.39
C TYR A 12 -0.84 13.12 -30.36
N SER A 13 0.02 13.58 -29.46
CA SER A 13 1.37 13.03 -29.33
C SER A 13 1.38 11.54 -28.96
N CYS A 14 0.38 11.07 -28.21
CA CYS A 14 0.18 9.66 -27.87
C CYS A 14 -0.36 8.79 -29.03
N GLY A 15 -0.57 9.37 -30.21
CA GLY A 15 -1.07 8.64 -31.39
C GLY A 15 -2.59 8.67 -31.54
N ILE A 16 -3.34 9.37 -30.70
CA ILE A 16 -4.79 9.51 -30.86
C ILE A 16 -5.06 10.45 -32.03
N ARG A 17 -5.77 9.97 -33.04
CA ARG A 17 -6.10 10.69 -34.28
C ARG A 17 -7.61 10.88 -34.39
N ASN A 18 -8.04 11.57 -35.46
CA ASN A 18 -9.46 11.67 -35.80
C ASN A 18 -9.98 10.29 -36.27
N PRO A 19 -11.27 9.97 -36.03
CA PRO A 19 -12.33 10.82 -35.45
C PRO A 19 -12.34 10.88 -33.92
N LEU A 20 -11.62 9.99 -33.23
CA LEU A 20 -11.64 9.88 -31.77
C LEU A 20 -11.18 11.17 -31.06
N LEU A 21 -10.13 11.82 -31.57
CA LEU A 21 -9.65 13.08 -30.99
C LEU A 21 -10.74 14.18 -31.03
N ASN A 22 -11.50 14.28 -32.13
CA ASN A 22 -12.60 15.24 -32.24
C ASN A 22 -13.73 14.92 -31.25
N TRP A 23 -14.02 13.64 -31.04
CA TRP A 23 -14.98 13.22 -30.02
C TRP A 23 -14.53 13.62 -28.61
N LEU A 24 -13.25 13.42 -28.27
CA LEU A 24 -12.68 13.85 -26.98
C LEU A 24 -12.69 15.37 -26.81
N LYS A 25 -12.45 16.12 -27.88
CA LYS A 25 -12.60 17.59 -27.88
C LYS A 25 -14.04 18.00 -27.57
N SER A 26 -15.01 17.39 -28.25
CA SER A 26 -16.44 17.60 -27.98
C SER A 26 -16.86 17.19 -26.57
N PHE A 27 -16.26 16.12 -26.03
CA PHE A 27 -16.49 15.67 -24.66
C PHE A 27 -16.11 16.75 -23.62
N LEU A 28 -15.03 17.51 -23.83
CA LEU A 28 -14.57 18.54 -22.89
C LEU A 28 -15.07 19.97 -23.19
N SER A 29 -15.49 20.24 -24.43
CA SER A 29 -15.89 21.59 -24.87
C SER A 29 -17.32 21.95 -24.47
N ASN A 30 -17.60 23.25 -24.37
CA ASN A 30 -18.93 23.83 -24.09
C ASN A 30 -19.63 23.24 -22.86
N ARG A 31 -18.85 22.86 -21.83
CA ARG A 31 -19.39 22.37 -20.57
C ARG A 31 -19.69 23.53 -19.63
N VAL A 32 -20.75 23.38 -18.86
CA VAL A 32 -21.14 24.32 -17.81
C VAL A 32 -21.29 23.56 -16.48
N GLN A 33 -20.99 24.23 -15.38
CA GLN A 33 -21.25 23.75 -14.03
C GLN A 33 -22.28 24.64 -13.33
N ILE A 34 -23.10 24.01 -12.50
CA ILE A 34 -24.09 24.65 -11.63
C ILE A 34 -23.98 23.98 -10.26
N THR A 35 -24.07 24.75 -9.19
CA THR A 35 -24.10 24.24 -7.81
C THR A 35 -25.52 24.37 -7.27
N LYS A 36 -26.02 23.33 -6.59
CA LYS A 36 -27.31 23.33 -5.89
C LYS A 36 -27.11 23.33 -4.38
N VAL A 37 -27.73 24.26 -3.67
CA VAL A 37 -27.77 24.29 -2.19
C VAL A 37 -29.23 24.32 -1.75
N GLY A 38 -29.70 23.24 -1.14
CA GLY A 38 -31.12 23.07 -0.84
C GLY A 38 -31.95 23.05 -2.12
N SER A 39 -32.88 24.01 -2.26
CA SER A 39 -33.68 24.22 -3.47
C SER A 39 -33.11 25.24 -4.45
N VAL A 40 -32.02 25.93 -4.11
CA VAL A 40 -31.47 27.04 -4.91
C VAL A 40 -30.36 26.56 -5.84
N LEU A 41 -30.38 27.04 -7.09
CA LEU A 41 -29.33 26.81 -8.10
C LEU A 41 -28.49 28.06 -8.31
N SER A 42 -27.18 27.89 -8.51
CA SER A 42 -26.31 28.97 -8.99
C SER A 42 -26.57 29.28 -10.46
N HIS A 43 -26.07 30.43 -10.92
CA HIS A 43 -25.97 30.69 -12.36
C HIS A 43 -25.02 29.68 -13.03
N PRO A 44 -25.29 29.24 -14.27
CA PRO A 44 -24.38 28.39 -15.03
C PRO A 44 -23.05 29.08 -15.27
N ARG A 45 -21.95 28.38 -15.00
CA ARG A 45 -20.59 28.86 -15.28
C ARG A 45 -19.89 27.94 -16.27
N GLN A 46 -19.33 28.49 -17.32
CA GLN A 46 -18.57 27.72 -18.30
C GLN A 46 -17.30 27.13 -17.69
N ILE A 47 -16.99 25.89 -18.08
CA ILE A 47 -15.77 25.16 -17.72
C ILE A 47 -14.76 25.35 -18.85
N SER A 48 -13.69 26.10 -18.57
CA SER A 48 -12.60 26.39 -19.52
C SER A 48 -11.36 25.51 -19.34
N SER A 49 -11.29 24.74 -18.26
CA SER A 49 -10.17 23.85 -17.94
C SER A 49 -10.59 22.77 -16.96
N GLY A 50 -9.77 21.73 -16.83
CA GLY A 50 -10.06 20.58 -15.98
C GLY A 50 -10.64 19.40 -16.73
N VAL A 51 -10.56 18.22 -16.13
CA VAL A 51 -11.28 17.02 -16.56
C VAL A 51 -12.61 16.93 -15.81
N VAL A 52 -13.60 16.25 -16.40
CA VAL A 52 -14.91 16.08 -15.77
C VAL A 52 -14.80 15.11 -14.58
N GLN A 53 -14.83 15.64 -13.36
CA GLN A 53 -14.83 14.83 -12.15
C GLN A 53 -16.09 13.95 -12.06
N GLY A 54 -15.93 12.71 -11.61
CA GLY A 54 -17.02 11.71 -11.59
C GLY A 54 -17.30 11.04 -12.93
N SER A 55 -16.67 11.48 -14.02
CA SER A 55 -16.73 10.77 -15.30
C SER A 55 -15.74 9.60 -15.36
N VAL A 56 -16.05 8.61 -16.19
CA VAL A 56 -15.17 7.45 -16.45
C VAL A 56 -13.85 7.89 -17.11
N LEU A 57 -13.90 8.87 -18.02
CA LEU A 57 -12.72 9.32 -18.78
C LEU A 57 -11.86 10.33 -18.05
N GLY A 58 -12.40 11.04 -17.06
CA GLY A 58 -11.68 12.10 -16.35
C GLY A 58 -10.32 11.65 -15.80
N PRO A 59 -10.25 10.54 -15.03
CA PRO A 59 -8.98 10.00 -14.54
C PRO A 59 -8.00 9.63 -15.65
N LEU A 60 -8.45 8.98 -16.73
CA LEU A 60 -7.60 8.59 -17.85
C LEU A 60 -6.99 9.81 -18.55
N LEU A 61 -7.81 10.82 -18.83
CA LEU A 61 -7.38 12.06 -19.46
C LEU A 61 -6.37 12.81 -18.58
N PHE A 62 -6.59 12.82 -17.26
CA PHE A 62 -5.63 13.39 -16.33
C PHE A 62 -4.31 12.61 -16.33
N THR A 63 -4.34 11.28 -16.30
CA THR A 63 -3.14 10.44 -16.40
C THR A 63 -2.33 10.77 -17.65
N VAL A 64 -2.97 10.85 -18.83
CA VAL A 64 -2.30 11.25 -20.08
C VAL A 64 -1.67 12.63 -19.96
N TYR A 65 -2.38 13.58 -19.33
CA TYR A 65 -1.90 14.94 -19.13
C TYR A 65 -0.60 15.00 -18.31
N ILE A 66 -0.58 14.30 -17.16
CA ILE A 66 0.52 14.40 -16.20
C ILE A 66 1.70 13.48 -16.55
N ASN A 67 1.50 12.44 -17.37
CA ASN A 67 2.48 11.36 -17.59
C ASN A 67 3.91 11.82 -17.95
N SER A 68 4.06 12.93 -18.67
CA SER A 68 5.37 13.47 -19.05
C SER A 68 6.19 14.03 -17.88
N ILE A 69 5.58 14.28 -16.72
CA ILE A 69 6.25 14.84 -15.53
C ILE A 69 7.45 13.97 -15.09
N CYS A 70 7.35 12.65 -15.28
CA CYS A 70 8.40 11.71 -14.92
C CYS A 70 9.71 11.95 -15.71
N LYS A 71 9.63 12.62 -16.88
CA LYS A 71 10.80 12.97 -17.70
C LYS A 71 11.67 14.07 -17.08
N CYS A 72 11.17 14.78 -16.05
CA CYS A 72 11.95 15.77 -15.31
C CYS A 72 13.05 15.14 -14.44
N PHE A 73 13.02 13.82 -14.22
CA PHE A 73 13.91 13.12 -13.30
C PHE A 73 14.77 12.10 -14.06
N THR A 74 16.09 12.31 -14.03
CA THR A 74 17.09 11.47 -14.69
C THR A 74 18.01 10.76 -13.67
N SER A 75 18.23 11.40 -12.52
CA SER A 75 18.99 10.92 -11.38
C SER A 75 18.09 10.28 -10.32
N GLY A 76 16.87 10.79 -10.15
CA GLY A 76 15.87 10.24 -9.24
C GLY A 76 14.96 9.21 -9.93
N LYS A 77 14.44 8.25 -9.15
CA LYS A 77 13.40 7.31 -9.60
C LYS A 77 12.01 7.88 -9.27
N PRO A 78 11.21 8.34 -10.26
CA PRO A 78 9.88 8.86 -10.00
C PRO A 78 8.85 7.73 -9.85
N PHE A 79 7.87 7.96 -8.97
CA PHE A 79 6.65 7.17 -8.87
C PHE A 79 5.47 8.14 -8.85
N LEU A 80 4.56 7.94 -9.79
CA LEU A 80 3.40 8.81 -10.00
C LEU A 80 2.12 8.01 -9.75
N TYR A 81 1.23 8.56 -8.93
CA TYR A 81 -0.11 8.03 -8.71
C TYR A 81 -1.12 9.19 -8.68
N ALA A 82 -1.95 9.28 -9.73
CA ALA A 82 -2.78 10.47 -9.95
C ALA A 82 -1.93 11.75 -9.87
N ASP A 83 -2.22 12.67 -8.95
CA ASP A 83 -1.48 13.91 -8.71
C ASP A 83 -0.31 13.78 -7.72
N ASP A 84 -0.23 12.66 -6.99
CA ASP A 84 0.86 12.39 -6.06
C ASP A 84 2.11 11.90 -6.82
N LEU A 85 3.15 12.74 -6.83
CA LEU A 85 4.48 12.42 -7.34
C LEU A 85 5.46 12.26 -6.17
N LYS A 86 6.16 11.14 -6.13
CA LYS A 86 7.34 10.94 -5.26
C LYS A 86 8.55 10.60 -6.10
N VAL A 87 9.72 11.07 -5.68
CA VAL A 87 10.98 10.78 -6.37
C VAL A 87 11.98 10.28 -5.33
N VAL A 88 12.59 9.12 -5.62
CA VAL A 88 13.54 8.48 -4.73
C VAL A 88 14.95 8.66 -5.26
N TYR A 89 15.81 9.22 -4.43
CA TYR A 89 17.25 9.37 -4.67
C TYR A 89 18.02 8.45 -3.73
N SER A 90 19.10 7.84 -4.22
CA SER A 90 19.98 7.00 -3.43
C SER A 90 21.42 7.30 -3.81
N CYS A 91 22.27 7.55 -2.83
CA CYS A 91 23.69 7.81 -3.01
C CYS A 91 24.47 7.42 -1.76
N TYR A 92 25.78 7.22 -1.90
CA TYR A 92 26.67 7.12 -0.75
C TYR A 92 26.96 8.51 -0.16
N THR A 93 27.46 8.55 1.08
CA THR A 93 27.76 9.81 1.78
C THR A 93 28.75 10.69 1.00
N HIS A 94 29.73 10.10 0.33
CA HIS A 94 30.75 10.84 -0.44
C HIS A 94 30.19 11.45 -1.75
N GLU A 95 29.04 10.97 -2.24
CA GLU A 95 28.37 11.45 -3.45
C GLU A 95 27.27 12.48 -3.15
N LEU A 96 27.02 12.76 -1.86
CA LEU A 96 25.87 13.55 -1.42
C LEU A 96 25.84 14.95 -2.03
N SER A 97 26.99 15.62 -2.11
CA SER A 97 27.08 16.98 -2.68
C SER A 97 26.64 17.02 -4.15
N ASP A 98 27.13 16.07 -4.95
CA ASP A 98 26.76 15.94 -6.36
C ASP A 98 25.29 15.57 -6.52
N MET A 99 24.78 14.69 -5.65
CA MET A 99 23.38 14.31 -5.64
C MET A 99 22.46 15.49 -5.31
N VAL A 100 22.83 16.33 -4.33
CA VAL A 100 22.07 17.55 -3.99
C VAL A 100 22.02 18.51 -5.18
N THR A 101 23.14 18.68 -5.88
CA THR A 101 23.19 19.50 -7.11
C THR A 101 22.24 18.96 -8.19
N LYS A 102 22.24 17.64 -8.42
CA LYS A 102 21.33 16.97 -9.36
C LYS A 102 19.87 17.17 -8.95
N ILE A 103 19.55 17.04 -7.66
CA ILE A 103 18.19 17.27 -7.14
C ILE A 103 17.75 18.71 -7.46
N HIS A 104 18.58 19.73 -7.22
CA HIS A 104 18.22 21.12 -7.54
C HIS A 104 17.95 21.35 -9.04
N LEU A 105 18.73 20.75 -9.94
CA LEU A 105 18.50 20.83 -11.38
C LEU A 105 17.16 20.18 -11.79
N GLU A 106 16.83 19.04 -11.20
CA GLU A 106 15.56 18.34 -11.47
C GLU A 106 14.36 19.08 -10.87
N LEU A 107 14.50 19.65 -9.67
CA LEU A 107 13.48 20.53 -9.08
C LEU A 107 13.22 21.78 -9.94
N SER A 108 14.26 22.33 -10.55
CA SER A 108 14.14 23.44 -11.51
C SER A 108 13.44 23.00 -12.80
N SER A 109 13.80 21.84 -13.34
CA SER A 109 13.15 21.26 -14.53
C SER A 109 11.67 20.96 -14.27
N LEU A 110 11.36 20.48 -13.06
CA LEU A 110 10.00 20.23 -12.60
C LEU A 110 9.18 21.53 -12.50
N ALA A 111 9.78 22.61 -11.97
CA ALA A 111 9.15 23.92 -11.90
C ALA A 111 8.80 24.45 -13.30
N THR A 112 9.73 24.38 -14.24
CA THR A 112 9.52 24.76 -15.65
C THR A 112 8.40 23.94 -16.27
N TRP A 113 8.44 22.60 -16.12
CA TRP A 113 7.40 21.71 -16.64
C TRP A 113 6.01 22.05 -16.11
N CYS A 114 5.91 22.42 -14.83
CA CYS A 114 4.65 22.82 -14.22
C CYS A 114 4.10 24.12 -14.82
N ALA A 115 4.96 25.12 -15.02
CA ALA A 115 4.58 26.37 -15.67
C ALA A 115 4.07 26.12 -17.11
N GLU A 116 4.83 25.36 -17.90
CA GLU A 116 4.45 24.97 -19.27
C GLU A 116 3.15 24.16 -19.30
N SER A 117 2.98 23.23 -18.35
CA SER A 117 1.78 22.40 -18.23
C SER A 117 0.61 23.10 -17.54
N CYS A 118 0.70 24.40 -17.20
CA CYS A 118 -0.36 25.15 -16.52
C CYS A 118 -0.85 24.47 -15.22
N LEU A 119 0.05 23.81 -14.50
CA LEU A 119 -0.18 23.17 -13.21
C LEU A 119 0.61 23.88 -12.12
N ASN A 120 0.00 23.97 -10.93
CA ASN A 120 0.62 24.59 -9.77
C ASN A 120 0.93 23.53 -8.72
N PHE A 121 2.10 23.66 -8.08
CA PHE A 121 2.41 22.89 -6.88
C PHE A 121 1.65 23.44 -5.67
N ASN A 122 1.13 22.53 -4.86
CA ASN A 122 0.83 22.84 -3.47
C ASN A 122 2.12 22.65 -2.66
N ILE A 123 3.00 23.67 -2.69
CA ILE A 123 4.33 23.61 -2.06
C ILE A 123 4.23 23.28 -0.57
N ASP A 124 3.16 23.72 0.11
CA ASP A 124 2.94 23.44 1.54
C ASP A 124 2.69 21.95 1.83
N LYS A 125 2.26 21.18 0.81
CA LYS A 125 2.15 19.72 0.88
C LYS A 125 3.41 19.00 0.40
N CYS A 126 4.35 19.72 -0.22
CA CYS A 126 5.61 19.16 -0.69
C CYS A 126 6.63 19.14 0.45
N GLY A 127 7.42 18.07 0.49
CA GLY A 127 8.50 17.94 1.45
C GLY A 127 9.40 16.77 1.08
N TRP A 128 10.49 16.62 1.81
CA TRP A 128 11.46 15.55 1.61
C TRP A 128 11.67 14.79 2.91
N ILE A 129 11.93 13.50 2.80
CA ILE A 129 12.22 12.62 3.93
C ILE A 129 13.51 11.87 3.66
N CYS A 130 14.41 11.85 4.63
CA CYS A 130 15.65 11.07 4.54
C CYS A 130 15.48 9.72 5.24
N ILE A 131 15.84 8.64 4.55
CA ILE A 131 15.97 7.31 5.14
C ILE A 131 17.45 7.01 5.35
N GLY A 132 17.84 6.68 6.58
CA GLY A 132 19.24 6.41 6.95
C GLY A 132 19.81 7.51 7.85
N ASN A 133 20.47 8.52 7.27
CA ASN A 133 21.08 9.61 8.04
C ASN A 133 20.02 10.63 8.51
N SER A 134 19.42 10.39 9.67
CA SER A 134 18.39 11.28 10.26
C SER A 134 18.88 12.70 10.54
N LYS A 135 20.20 12.89 10.69
CA LYS A 135 20.82 14.21 10.92
C LYS A 135 21.00 15.02 9.64
N LEU A 136 20.89 14.41 8.46
CA LEU A 136 21.04 15.10 7.18
C LEU A 136 20.01 16.23 7.09
N ASP A 137 20.45 17.45 6.84
CA ASP A 137 19.58 18.60 6.61
C ASP A 137 19.95 19.24 5.26
N LEU A 138 19.00 19.21 4.33
CA LEU A 138 19.17 19.71 2.97
C LEU A 138 18.33 20.97 2.79
N ASN A 139 18.93 21.98 2.16
CA ASN A 139 18.22 23.19 1.74
C ASN A 139 17.67 23.01 0.33
N LEU A 140 16.67 22.13 0.18
CA LEU A 140 16.00 21.92 -1.11
C LEU A 140 14.92 22.97 -1.33
N GLU A 141 14.84 23.54 -2.53
CA GLU A 141 13.90 24.60 -2.87
C GLU A 141 13.22 24.35 -4.22
N ILE A 142 11.95 24.76 -4.32
CA ILE A 142 11.19 24.83 -5.58
C ILE A 142 10.59 26.22 -5.66
N ASN A 143 10.81 26.93 -6.78
CA ASN A 143 10.31 28.31 -6.98
C ASN A 143 10.65 29.27 -5.82
N GLY A 144 11.88 29.17 -5.30
CA GLY A 144 12.37 30.00 -4.18
C GLY A 144 11.71 29.71 -2.82
N ARG A 145 10.96 28.61 -2.70
CA ARG A 145 10.39 28.15 -1.43
C ARG A 145 11.08 26.88 -0.96
N LYS A 146 11.56 26.89 0.29
CA LYS A 146 12.19 25.74 0.94
C LYS A 146 11.20 24.60 1.17
N LEU A 147 11.58 23.39 0.79
CA LEU A 147 10.85 22.17 1.07
C LEU A 147 11.05 21.74 2.52
N ALA A 148 9.96 21.40 3.20
CA ALA A 148 10.01 20.94 4.57
C ALA A 148 10.69 19.55 4.66
N LYS A 149 11.62 19.42 5.62
CA LYS A 149 12.12 18.10 6.03
C LYS A 149 11.05 17.41 6.88
N LEU A 150 10.62 16.23 6.44
CA LEU A 150 9.56 15.45 7.06
C LEU A 150 10.15 14.30 7.87
N ASN A 151 9.59 14.05 9.05
CA ASN A 151 9.91 12.87 9.86
C ASN A 151 8.97 11.69 9.58
N SER A 152 7.81 11.97 9.00
CA SER A 152 6.77 11.00 8.66
C SER A 152 6.00 11.48 7.43
N VAL A 153 5.60 10.54 6.58
CA VAL A 153 4.84 10.82 5.37
C VAL A 153 3.67 9.85 5.25
N VAL A 154 2.61 10.27 4.57
CA VAL A 154 1.50 9.42 4.15
C VAL A 154 1.67 9.16 2.65
N ASP A 155 1.84 7.90 2.27
CA ASP A 155 1.90 7.49 0.86
C ASP A 155 0.81 6.46 0.61
N LEU A 156 -0.12 6.75 -0.32
CA LEU A 156 -1.26 5.89 -0.68
C LEU A 156 -2.02 5.33 0.54
N GLY A 157 -2.17 6.14 1.59
CA GLY A 157 -2.88 5.79 2.82
C GLY A 157 -2.06 5.04 3.88
N ILE A 158 -0.75 4.87 3.67
CA ILE A 158 0.18 4.26 4.63
C ILE A 158 1.14 5.31 5.20
N ARG A 159 1.23 5.37 6.54
CA ARG A 159 2.18 6.23 7.25
C ARG A 159 3.49 5.52 7.54
N TYR A 160 4.61 6.12 7.18
CA TYR A 160 5.93 5.64 7.57
C TYR A 160 6.88 6.78 7.91
N SER A 161 7.79 6.53 8.84
CA SER A 161 8.74 7.51 9.35
C SER A 161 10.13 7.36 8.74
N SER A 162 11.00 8.35 8.97
CA SER A 162 12.39 8.41 8.46
C SER A 162 13.27 7.23 8.87
N ASN A 163 12.87 6.52 9.93
CA ASN A 163 13.49 5.28 10.41
C ASN A 163 12.82 4.00 9.86
N LEU A 164 12.00 4.12 8.80
CA LEU A 164 11.22 3.03 8.19
C LEU A 164 10.30 2.29 9.16
N THR A 165 9.84 2.94 10.22
CA THR A 165 8.82 2.37 11.11
C THR A 165 7.41 2.73 10.66
N PHE A 166 6.46 1.83 10.93
CA PHE A 166 5.02 2.01 10.68
C PHE A 166 4.22 2.13 11.99
N ALA A 167 4.88 2.59 13.06
CA ALA A 167 4.27 2.73 14.38
C ALA A 167 3.12 3.75 14.34
N GLU A 168 3.33 4.89 13.67
CA GLU A 168 2.28 5.91 13.50
C GLU A 168 1.07 5.36 12.72
N GLN A 169 1.31 4.56 11.66
CA GLN A 169 0.24 3.88 10.93
C GLN A 169 -0.55 2.94 11.83
N THR A 170 0.15 2.16 12.65
CA THR A 170 -0.47 1.22 13.60
C THR A 170 -1.34 1.96 14.60
N ASP A 171 -0.84 3.04 15.19
CA ASP A 171 -1.59 3.81 16.18
C ASP A 171 -2.77 4.55 15.54
N TYR A 172 -2.63 5.06 14.32
CA TYR A 172 -3.72 5.64 13.53
C TYR A 172 -4.83 4.60 13.26
N ALA A 173 -4.47 3.44 12.71
CA ALA A 173 -5.40 2.36 12.41
C ALA A 173 -6.11 1.90 13.70
N ARG A 174 -5.38 1.71 14.80
CA ARG A 174 -5.91 1.35 16.12
C ARG A 174 -6.91 2.38 16.63
N ARG A 175 -6.58 3.68 16.62
CA ARG A 175 -7.49 4.74 17.10
C ARG A 175 -8.77 4.78 16.26
N LYS A 176 -8.65 4.77 14.93
CA LYS A 176 -9.79 4.82 14.01
C LYS A 176 -10.72 3.62 14.21
N THR A 177 -10.16 2.42 14.26
CA THR A 177 -10.93 1.18 14.40
C THR A 177 -11.55 1.01 15.79
N ARG A 178 -10.88 1.43 16.87
CA ARG A 178 -11.48 1.42 18.22
C ARG A 178 -12.69 2.34 18.33
N ARG A 179 -12.67 3.51 17.69
CA ARG A 179 -13.84 4.39 17.61
C ARG A 179 -15.01 3.71 16.89
N LEU A 180 -14.72 3.04 15.77
CA LEU A 180 -15.73 2.27 15.02
C LEU A 180 -16.29 1.11 15.85
N ILE A 181 -15.45 0.33 16.54
CA ILE A 181 -15.90 -0.72 17.46
C ILE A 181 -16.80 -0.13 18.53
N GLY A 182 -16.40 0.98 19.17
CA GLY A 182 -17.21 1.65 20.18
C GLY A 182 -18.55 2.15 19.64
N CYS A 183 -18.61 2.58 18.38
CA CYS A 183 -19.87 2.93 17.72
C CYS A 183 -20.74 1.68 17.49
N ILE A 184 -20.15 0.62 16.93
CA ILE A 184 -20.85 -0.65 16.64
C ILE A 184 -21.40 -1.27 17.92
N THR A 185 -20.59 -1.40 18.96
CA THR A 185 -20.99 -2.11 20.18
C THR A 185 -21.98 -1.32 21.03
N ARG A 186 -22.03 0.02 20.89
CA ARG A 186 -23.01 0.86 21.63
C ARG A 186 -24.37 0.95 20.95
N ASN A 187 -24.41 0.95 19.61
CA ASN A 187 -25.63 1.22 18.86
C ASN A 187 -26.32 -0.04 18.32
N PHE A 188 -25.61 -1.17 18.26
CA PHE A 188 -26.16 -2.43 17.77
C PHE A 188 -26.07 -3.47 18.89
N PHE A 189 -27.13 -4.27 19.06
CA PHE A 189 -27.22 -5.27 20.14
C PHE A 189 -27.07 -6.71 19.63
N CYS A 190 -27.53 -6.99 18.41
CA CYS A 190 -27.40 -8.28 17.77
C CYS A 190 -25.93 -8.64 17.46
N CYS A 191 -25.49 -9.82 17.90
CA CYS A 191 -24.11 -10.31 17.72
C CYS A 191 -23.74 -10.44 16.24
N GLU A 192 -24.64 -10.98 15.43
CA GLU A 192 -24.46 -11.22 14.00
C GLU A 192 -24.26 -9.88 13.27
N THR A 193 -25.08 -8.87 13.60
CA THR A 193 -24.96 -7.51 13.06
C THR A 193 -23.64 -6.86 13.46
N ARG A 194 -23.22 -6.97 14.73
CA ARG A 194 -21.92 -6.47 15.19
C ARG A 194 -20.77 -7.10 14.41
N VAL A 195 -20.82 -8.43 14.22
CA VAL A 195 -19.80 -9.18 13.47
C VAL A 195 -19.77 -8.75 12.00
N LEU A 196 -20.93 -8.56 11.37
CA LEU A 196 -21.02 -8.07 9.99
C LEU A 196 -20.41 -6.67 9.87
N LEU A 197 -20.80 -5.73 10.73
CA LEU A 197 -20.26 -4.37 10.73
C LEU A 197 -18.76 -4.33 11.03
N TYR A 198 -18.26 -5.21 11.91
CA TYR A 198 -16.83 -5.37 12.11
C TYR A 198 -16.12 -5.81 10.82
N LYS A 199 -16.66 -6.82 10.12
CA LYS A 199 -16.11 -7.33 8.86
C LYS A 199 -16.10 -6.28 7.75
N VAL A 200 -17.13 -5.43 7.68
CA VAL A 200 -17.30 -4.44 6.61
C VAL A 200 -16.59 -3.10 6.91
N CYS A 201 -16.62 -2.63 8.16
CA CYS A 201 -16.15 -1.27 8.49
C CYS A 201 -14.80 -1.26 9.21
N VAL A 202 -14.51 -2.27 10.04
CA VAL A 202 -13.32 -2.27 10.91
C VAL A 202 -12.17 -3.04 10.25
N ARG A 203 -12.46 -4.27 9.82
CA ARG A 203 -11.46 -5.20 9.29
C ARG A 203 -10.71 -4.67 8.07
N PRO A 204 -11.34 -4.00 7.07
CA PRO A 204 -10.60 -3.51 5.92
C PRO A 204 -9.51 -2.50 6.28
N ILE A 205 -9.69 -1.73 7.37
CA ILE A 205 -8.68 -0.79 7.87
C ILE A 205 -7.48 -1.54 8.47
N LEU A 206 -7.71 -2.68 9.13
CA LEU A 206 -6.66 -3.50 9.74
C LEU A 206 -5.93 -4.39 8.72
N GLU A 207 -6.57 -4.70 7.60
CA GLU A 207 -6.06 -5.58 6.54
C GLU A 207 -5.57 -4.82 5.30
N TYR A 208 -5.61 -3.49 5.30
CA TYR A 208 -5.06 -2.68 4.22
C TYR A 208 -3.53 -2.79 4.19
N CYS A 209 -2.97 -3.11 3.02
CA CYS A 209 -1.53 -3.28 2.78
C CYS A 209 -0.80 -4.20 3.79
N THR A 210 -1.40 -5.34 4.17
CA THR A 210 -0.78 -6.29 5.11
C THR A 210 0.62 -6.76 4.71
N PHE A 211 0.94 -6.75 3.42
CA PHE A 211 2.26 -7.12 2.92
C PHE A 211 3.33 -6.09 3.29
N ILE A 212 3.01 -4.79 3.30
CA ILE A 212 3.91 -3.75 3.81
C ILE A 212 4.01 -3.87 5.33
N LEU A 213 2.86 -4.04 5.98
CA LEU A 213 2.75 -4.11 7.44
C LEU A 213 3.29 -5.43 8.03
N SER A 214 3.67 -6.42 7.22
CA SER A 214 4.33 -7.63 7.72
C SER A 214 5.70 -7.34 8.35
N GLY A 215 6.31 -6.21 7.98
CA GLY A 215 7.55 -5.69 8.56
C GLY A 215 7.37 -4.99 9.91
N LEU A 216 6.15 -4.88 10.44
CA LEU A 216 5.89 -4.29 11.76
C LEU A 216 6.67 -4.99 12.87
N ARG A 217 7.01 -4.23 13.92
CA ARG A 217 7.52 -4.81 15.16
C ARG A 217 6.43 -5.66 15.82
N GLN A 218 6.84 -6.66 16.61
CA GLN A 218 5.90 -7.56 17.29
C GLN A 218 4.88 -6.79 18.13
N ASN A 219 5.32 -5.77 18.88
CA ASN A 219 4.43 -4.95 19.71
C ASN A 219 3.36 -4.24 18.87
N ASP A 220 3.68 -3.77 17.67
CA ASP A 220 2.72 -3.11 16.80
C ASP A 220 1.72 -4.11 16.20
N LYS A 221 2.16 -5.32 15.86
CA LYS A 221 1.24 -6.41 15.48
C LYS A 221 0.27 -6.77 16.59
N LEU A 222 0.77 -6.85 17.82
CA LEU A 222 -0.07 -7.10 19.00
C LEU A 222 -1.06 -5.96 19.26
N LYS A 223 -0.70 -4.70 18.99
CA LYS A 223 -1.65 -3.58 19.04
C LYS A 223 -2.80 -3.76 18.06
N LEU A 224 -2.52 -4.20 16.83
CA LEU A 224 -3.55 -4.49 15.82
C LEU A 224 -4.41 -5.70 16.24
N GLU A 225 -3.79 -6.78 16.72
CA GLU A 225 -4.51 -7.95 17.23
C GLU A 225 -5.43 -7.59 18.42
N GLY A 226 -4.96 -6.67 19.27
CA GLY A 226 -5.71 -6.12 20.39
C GLY A 226 -7.03 -5.46 20.00
N VAL A 227 -7.16 -4.97 18.75
CA VAL A 227 -8.42 -4.41 18.24
C VAL A 227 -9.47 -5.49 18.10
N GLN A 228 -9.14 -6.65 17.53
CA GLN A 228 -10.07 -7.78 17.44
C GLN A 228 -10.34 -8.38 18.82
N ARG A 229 -9.32 -8.52 19.68
CA ARG A 229 -9.49 -8.99 21.07
C ARG A 229 -10.53 -8.16 21.82
N GLN A 230 -10.46 -6.84 21.66
CA GLN A 230 -11.42 -5.91 22.27
C GLN A 230 -12.80 -6.05 21.65
N PHE A 231 -12.91 -6.14 20.32
CA PHE A 231 -14.19 -6.32 19.65
C PHE A 231 -14.91 -7.60 20.08
N THR A 232 -14.20 -8.74 20.11
CA THR A 232 -14.81 -10.02 20.47
C THR A 232 -15.25 -10.04 21.93
N SER A 233 -14.44 -9.48 22.83
CA SER A 233 -14.79 -9.32 24.24
C SER A 233 -16.03 -8.44 24.44
N ARG A 234 -16.10 -7.27 23.78
CA ARG A 234 -17.27 -6.38 23.88
C ARG A 234 -18.54 -6.96 23.26
N THR A 235 -18.40 -7.84 22.26
CA THR A 235 -19.54 -8.45 21.59
C THR A 235 -20.17 -9.54 22.43
N LEU A 236 -19.36 -10.37 23.10
CA LEU A 236 -19.82 -11.49 23.92
C LEU A 236 -20.02 -11.15 25.42
N GLY A 237 -19.53 -10.00 25.87
CA GLY A 237 -19.51 -9.62 27.29
C GLY A 237 -18.20 -10.00 27.98
N LEU A 238 -17.79 -9.20 28.97
CA LEU A 238 -16.57 -9.44 29.75
C LEU A 238 -16.68 -10.69 30.65
N GLU A 239 -17.90 -11.06 31.02
CA GLU A 239 -18.21 -12.17 31.93
C GLU A 239 -18.15 -13.55 31.27
N SER A 240 -17.89 -13.63 29.96
CA SER A 240 -17.91 -14.93 29.26
C SER A 240 -16.86 -15.93 29.76
N GLY A 241 -15.79 -15.47 30.43
CA GLY A 241 -14.64 -16.30 30.84
C GLY A 241 -13.79 -16.83 29.67
N LEU A 242 -14.32 -16.84 28.45
CA LEU A 242 -13.71 -17.37 27.24
C LEU A 242 -12.39 -16.69 26.87
N GLU A 243 -11.41 -17.49 26.47
CA GLU A 243 -10.17 -17.02 25.87
C GLU A 243 -10.38 -16.39 24.50
N TYR A 244 -9.40 -15.62 24.01
CA TYR A 244 -9.52 -14.92 22.74
C TYR A 244 -9.81 -15.85 21.55
N HIS A 245 -9.18 -17.02 21.50
CA HIS A 245 -9.39 -17.98 20.42
C HIS A 245 -10.83 -18.49 20.43
N GLU A 246 -11.34 -18.89 21.59
CA GLU A 246 -12.71 -19.37 21.79
C GLU A 246 -13.74 -18.30 21.42
N ARG A 247 -13.50 -17.04 21.80
CA ARG A 247 -14.34 -15.91 21.39
C ARG A 247 -14.36 -15.74 19.86
N CYS A 248 -13.22 -15.95 19.20
CA CYS A 248 -13.14 -15.92 17.75
C CYS A 248 -13.97 -17.05 17.12
N VAL A 249 -13.83 -18.28 17.61
CA VAL A 249 -14.61 -19.44 17.15
C VAL A 249 -16.11 -19.19 17.32
N ARG A 250 -16.53 -18.75 18.51
CA ARG A 250 -17.95 -18.48 18.83
C ARG A 250 -18.58 -17.42 17.94
N LEU A 251 -17.79 -16.40 17.54
CA LEU A 251 -18.22 -15.32 16.64
C LEU A 251 -17.97 -15.62 15.15
N ARG A 252 -17.48 -16.82 14.81
CA ARG A 252 -17.11 -17.22 13.45
C ARG A 252 -16.15 -16.21 12.81
N LEU A 253 -15.12 -15.84 13.58
CA LEU A 253 -14.01 -14.97 13.19
C LEU A 253 -12.72 -15.77 13.21
N GLU A 254 -11.86 -15.54 12.23
CA GLU A 254 -10.46 -15.98 12.31
C GLU A 254 -9.66 -14.93 13.08
N PRO A 255 -8.70 -15.32 13.95
CA PRO A 255 -7.73 -14.38 14.52
C PRO A 255 -7.06 -13.52 13.44
N LEU A 256 -6.80 -12.24 13.73
CA LEU A 256 -6.30 -11.31 12.71
C LEU A 256 -4.93 -11.73 12.17
N TRP A 257 -4.04 -12.24 13.02
CA TRP A 257 -2.72 -12.73 12.60
C TRP A 257 -2.80 -13.84 11.56
N LYS A 258 -3.76 -14.76 11.72
CA LYS A 258 -4.01 -15.86 10.80
C LYS A 258 -4.51 -15.34 9.46
N ARG A 259 -5.34 -14.29 9.50
CA ARG A 259 -5.82 -13.58 8.30
C ARG A 259 -4.69 -12.82 7.60
N ARG A 260 -3.81 -12.13 8.33
CA ARG A 260 -2.63 -11.46 7.76
C ARG A 260 -1.70 -12.46 7.07
N LEU A 261 -1.45 -13.61 7.70
CA LEU A 261 -0.67 -14.71 7.11
C LEU A 261 -1.29 -15.21 5.80
N LYS A 262 -2.60 -15.51 5.83
CA LYS A 262 -3.32 -15.94 4.64
C LYS A 262 -3.25 -14.91 3.51
N LEU A 263 -3.55 -13.64 3.79
CA LEU A 263 -3.54 -12.56 2.80
C LEU A 263 -2.15 -12.35 2.20
N ASN A 264 -1.11 -12.43 3.03
CA ASN A 264 0.27 -12.27 2.60
C ASN A 264 0.77 -13.47 1.76
N LEU A 265 0.37 -14.70 2.10
CA LEU A 265 0.63 -15.87 1.25
C LEU A 265 -0.08 -15.77 -0.10
N ILE A 266 -1.33 -15.31 -0.11
CA ILE A 266 -2.09 -15.04 -1.35
C ILE A 266 -1.40 -13.96 -2.19
N PHE A 267 -0.94 -12.88 -1.56
CA PHE A 267 -0.21 -11.82 -2.25
C PHE A 267 1.11 -12.35 -2.82
N TYR A 268 1.83 -13.17 -2.07
CA TYR A 268 3.07 -13.80 -2.52
C TYR A 268 2.84 -14.72 -3.73
N TYR A 269 1.81 -15.59 -3.69
CA TYR A 269 1.42 -16.43 -4.84
C TYR A 269 1.14 -15.60 -6.09
N LYS A 270 0.44 -14.46 -5.94
CA LYS A 270 0.16 -13.57 -7.06
C LYS A 270 1.42 -12.94 -7.65
N LEU A 271 2.42 -12.64 -6.83
CA LEU A 271 3.72 -12.14 -7.30
C LEU A 271 4.48 -13.21 -8.07
N THR A 272 4.58 -14.43 -7.54
CA THR A 272 5.36 -15.51 -8.16
C THR A 272 4.74 -16.01 -9.46
N ASN A 273 3.41 -15.97 -9.58
CA ASN A 273 2.67 -16.39 -10.78
C ASN A 273 2.36 -15.22 -11.73
N LEU A 274 2.97 -14.05 -11.55
CA LEU A 274 2.79 -12.86 -12.40
C LEU A 274 1.32 -12.46 -12.60
N LEU A 275 0.48 -12.70 -11.60
CA LEU A 275 -0.95 -12.33 -11.61
C LEU A 275 -1.17 -10.86 -11.24
N LEU A 276 -0.09 -10.09 -11.13
CA LEU A 276 -0.10 -8.66 -10.83
C LEU A 276 0.60 -7.93 -11.97
N HIS A 277 0.05 -6.79 -12.38
CA HIS A 277 0.73 -5.88 -13.29
C HIS A 277 1.92 -5.25 -12.55
N SER A 278 3.11 -5.80 -12.74
CA SER A 278 4.37 -5.17 -12.35
C SER A 278 5.22 -4.98 -13.60
N SER A 279 5.83 -3.79 -13.72
CA SER A 279 6.75 -3.48 -14.80
C SER A 279 8.05 -4.29 -14.74
N GLU A 280 8.37 -4.85 -13.56
CA GLU A 280 9.52 -5.72 -13.32
C GLU A 280 9.09 -6.93 -12.50
N PRO A 281 9.65 -8.14 -12.75
CA PRO A 281 9.43 -9.30 -11.88
C PRO A 281 10.00 -9.02 -10.48
N VAL A 282 9.10 -8.88 -9.51
CA VAL A 282 9.43 -8.51 -8.12
C VAL A 282 10.17 -9.64 -7.40
N THR A 283 9.90 -10.89 -7.76
CA THR A 283 10.57 -12.08 -7.22
C THR A 283 11.53 -12.65 -8.25
N LYS A 284 12.80 -12.79 -7.90
CA LYS A 284 13.74 -13.60 -8.68
C LYS A 284 13.47 -15.07 -8.36
N PRO A 285 13.22 -15.94 -9.35
CA PRO A 285 13.32 -17.38 -9.11
C PRO A 285 14.72 -17.69 -8.59
N THR A 286 14.85 -18.72 -7.75
CA THR A 286 16.15 -19.13 -7.21
C THR A 286 17.09 -19.39 -8.38
N ALA A 287 18.01 -18.47 -8.64
CA ALA A 287 19.05 -18.66 -9.63
C ALA A 287 19.74 -19.99 -9.31
N VAL A 288 19.73 -20.87 -10.29
CA VAL A 288 20.35 -22.20 -10.39
C VAL A 288 21.27 -22.49 -9.20
N ILE A 289 20.73 -23.19 -8.19
CA ILE A 289 21.57 -23.87 -7.22
C ILE A 289 22.22 -25.00 -8.04
N SER A 290 23.55 -25.08 -8.06
CA SER A 290 24.35 -26.04 -8.84
C SER A 290 24.18 -27.51 -8.43
N TYR A 291 23.15 -27.83 -7.64
CA TYR A 291 22.82 -29.16 -7.13
C TYR A 291 21.34 -29.43 -7.41
N ASN A 292 21.07 -30.56 -8.08
CA ASN A 292 19.71 -31.04 -8.39
C ASN A 292 18.97 -31.47 -7.11
N LEU A 293 18.30 -30.53 -6.45
CA LEU A 293 17.32 -30.84 -5.41
C LEU A 293 16.00 -31.21 -6.10
N ARG A 294 15.41 -32.37 -5.76
CA ARG A 294 14.17 -32.90 -6.37
C ARG A 294 12.95 -31.93 -6.33
N ASN A 295 13.05 -30.81 -5.58
CA ASN A 295 12.00 -29.79 -5.40
C ASN A 295 12.41 -28.36 -5.84
N HIS A 296 13.46 -28.19 -6.66
CA HIS A 296 14.05 -26.86 -6.97
C HIS A 296 13.10 -25.89 -7.68
N HIS A 297 12.19 -26.40 -8.52
CA HIS A 297 11.39 -25.59 -9.46
C HIS A 297 10.39 -24.61 -8.80
N ASN A 298 10.02 -24.78 -7.54
CA ASN A 298 9.03 -23.93 -6.84
C ASN A 298 9.53 -23.30 -5.53
N LEU A 299 10.84 -23.29 -5.30
CA LEU A 299 11.46 -22.60 -4.16
C LEU A 299 11.75 -21.14 -4.52
N ALA A 300 11.44 -20.26 -3.57
CA ALA A 300 11.72 -18.85 -3.64
C ALA A 300 13.14 -18.51 -3.18
N ALA A 301 13.81 -17.65 -3.93
CA ALA A 301 15.12 -17.11 -3.54
C ALA A 301 14.99 -16.26 -2.28
N MET A 302 15.95 -16.40 -1.38
CA MET A 302 16.15 -15.46 -0.27
C MET A 302 17.35 -14.60 -0.61
N GLU A 303 17.21 -13.29 -0.49
CA GLU A 303 18.36 -12.39 -0.66
C GLU A 303 19.19 -12.36 0.63
N HIS A 304 20.52 -12.31 0.47
CA HIS A 304 21.41 -12.10 1.60
C HIS A 304 21.09 -10.76 2.27
N CYS A 305 20.90 -10.77 3.59
CA CYS A 305 20.52 -9.58 4.35
C CYS A 305 21.44 -9.40 5.56
N GLN A 306 21.98 -8.19 5.70
CA GLN A 306 22.85 -7.80 6.83
C GLN A 306 22.08 -7.10 7.95
N THR A 307 20.83 -6.66 7.68
CA THR A 307 20.03 -5.89 8.63
C THR A 307 18.72 -6.60 8.95
N TYR A 308 18.27 -6.46 10.21
CA TYR A 308 16.99 -6.99 10.66
C TYR A 308 15.80 -6.44 9.85
N VAL A 309 15.89 -5.18 9.39
CA VAL A 309 14.87 -4.55 8.53
C VAL A 309 14.78 -5.25 7.18
N ARG A 310 15.92 -5.56 6.54
CA ARG A 310 15.92 -6.28 5.25
C ARG A 310 15.49 -7.74 5.41
N TYR A 311 15.83 -8.40 6.52
CA TYR A 311 15.34 -9.74 6.82
C TYR A 311 13.80 -9.78 6.94
N ASN A 312 13.21 -8.80 7.64
CA ASN A 312 11.75 -8.70 7.82
C ASN A 312 11.01 -8.03 6.66
N PHE A 313 11.74 -7.60 5.62
CA PHE A 313 11.13 -7.13 4.38
C PHE A 313 10.26 -8.23 3.78
N PHE A 314 9.10 -7.86 3.25
CA PHE A 314 8.05 -8.79 2.84
C PHE A 314 8.58 -9.95 1.99
N LEU A 315 9.34 -9.68 0.93
CA LEU A 315 9.82 -10.71 0.02
C LEU A 315 10.74 -11.71 0.72
N ASN A 316 11.75 -11.23 1.47
CA ASN A 316 12.68 -12.12 2.17
C ASN A 316 11.97 -13.00 3.19
N LYS A 317 11.10 -12.40 3.99
CA LYS A 317 10.33 -13.11 5.01
C LYS A 317 9.39 -14.15 4.39
N PHE A 318 8.61 -13.76 3.39
CA PHE A 318 7.64 -14.65 2.79
C PHE A 318 8.27 -15.68 1.85
N SER A 319 9.48 -15.47 1.32
CA SER A 319 10.26 -16.53 0.68
C SER A 319 10.54 -17.68 1.66
N VAL A 320 10.90 -17.39 2.91
CA VAL A 320 11.15 -18.43 3.93
C VAL A 320 9.87 -19.19 4.27
N ILE A 321 8.77 -18.47 4.53
CA ILE A 321 7.47 -19.08 4.83
C ILE A 321 6.97 -19.90 3.64
N TRP A 322 7.11 -19.37 2.43
CA TRP A 322 6.75 -20.04 1.18
C TRP A 322 7.49 -21.36 1.01
N ASN A 323 8.81 -21.37 1.23
CA ASN A 323 9.63 -22.56 1.09
C ASN A 323 9.28 -23.68 2.09
N ARG A 324 8.54 -23.36 3.16
CA ARG A 324 8.04 -24.32 4.16
C ARG A 324 6.62 -24.80 3.88
N LEU A 325 5.92 -24.20 2.90
CA LEU A 325 4.65 -24.73 2.45
C LEU A 325 4.84 -26.11 1.82
N PRO A 326 3.90 -27.05 2.05
CA PRO A 326 3.87 -28.32 1.33
C PRO A 326 3.85 -28.11 -0.19
N ALA A 327 4.53 -29.00 -0.93
CA ALA A 327 4.63 -28.91 -2.39
C ALA A 327 3.25 -28.82 -3.05
N ASN A 328 2.31 -29.70 -2.67
CA ASN A 328 0.94 -29.68 -3.17
C ASN A 328 0.16 -28.37 -2.94
N VAL A 329 0.59 -27.51 -2.00
CA VAL A 329 0.01 -26.18 -1.81
C VAL A 329 0.71 -25.16 -2.71
N ARG A 330 2.04 -25.22 -2.84
CA ARG A 330 2.81 -24.31 -3.70
C ARG A 330 2.52 -24.52 -5.18
N ASP A 331 2.40 -25.78 -5.57
CA ASP A 331 2.21 -26.24 -6.95
C ASP A 331 0.76 -26.07 -7.41
N ALA A 332 -0.04 -25.26 -6.70
CA ALA A 332 -1.41 -24.97 -7.08
C ALA A 332 -1.45 -24.20 -8.41
N ASN A 333 -2.07 -24.79 -9.42
CA ASN A 333 -2.11 -24.24 -10.78
C ASN A 333 -2.97 -22.98 -10.94
N THR A 334 -3.86 -22.69 -9.98
CA THR A 334 -4.74 -21.51 -10.05
C THR A 334 -4.87 -20.84 -8.69
N LEU A 335 -5.13 -19.53 -8.70
CA LEU A 335 -5.35 -18.75 -7.49
C LEU A 335 -6.49 -19.29 -6.61
N PRO A 336 -7.67 -19.70 -7.13
CA PRO A 336 -8.72 -20.28 -6.30
C PRO A 336 -8.29 -21.58 -5.61
N VAL A 337 -7.56 -22.46 -6.32
CA VAL A 337 -7.03 -23.70 -5.75
C VAL A 337 -6.03 -23.39 -4.64
N PHE A 338 -5.12 -22.44 -4.87
CA PHE A 338 -4.17 -21.99 -3.85
C PHE A 338 -4.88 -21.43 -2.61
N ILE A 339 -5.87 -20.56 -2.79
CA ILE A 339 -6.66 -19.98 -1.69
C ILE A 339 -7.33 -21.10 -0.88
N SER A 340 -7.93 -22.09 -1.54
CA SER A 340 -8.58 -23.23 -0.86
C SER A 340 -7.57 -24.06 -0.08
N SER A 341 -6.44 -24.42 -0.72
CA SER A 341 -5.36 -25.21 -0.11
C SER A 341 -4.74 -24.52 1.11
N VAL A 342 -4.41 -23.23 1.01
CA VAL A 342 -3.90 -22.45 2.15
C VAL A 342 -4.96 -22.30 3.24
N THR A 343 -6.23 -22.08 2.88
CA THR A 343 -7.32 -22.00 3.89
C THR A 343 -7.43 -23.30 4.70
N ARG A 344 -7.33 -24.45 4.03
CA ARG A 344 -7.34 -25.75 4.69
C ARG A 344 -6.09 -25.95 5.55
N LEU A 345 -4.91 -25.66 5.01
CA LEU A 345 -3.63 -25.79 5.72
C LEU A 345 -3.64 -24.97 7.01
N LEU A 346 -4.10 -23.72 6.95
CA LEU A 346 -4.11 -22.87 8.12
C LEU A 346 -5.09 -23.35 9.19
N LYS A 347 -6.07 -24.21 8.92
CA LYS A 347 -6.95 -24.77 9.98
C LYS A 347 -6.25 -25.82 10.85
N ASP A 348 -5.15 -26.40 10.38
CA ASP A 348 -4.38 -27.41 11.10
C ASP A 348 -3.25 -26.76 11.91
N ASP A 349 -3.32 -26.86 13.23
CA ASP A 349 -2.33 -26.27 14.14
C ASP A 349 -0.94 -26.92 14.00
N ASN A 350 -0.87 -28.21 13.62
CA ASN A 350 0.42 -28.87 13.34
C ASN A 350 1.05 -28.33 12.05
N ALA A 351 0.23 -28.06 11.04
CA ALA A 351 0.72 -27.45 9.81
C ALA A 351 1.20 -26.02 10.03
N LEU A 352 0.54 -25.26 10.91
CA LEU A 352 0.97 -23.92 11.33
C LEU A 352 2.34 -23.94 12.03
N LEU A 353 2.57 -24.89 12.94
CA LEU A 353 3.85 -25.07 13.63
C LEU A 353 5.00 -25.33 12.65
N ARG A 354 4.75 -26.04 11.54
CA ARG A 354 5.79 -26.27 10.50
C ARG A 354 6.17 -24.99 9.75
N LEU A 355 5.36 -23.94 9.80
CA LEU A 355 5.67 -22.66 9.19
C LEU A 355 6.50 -21.75 10.11
N THR A 356 6.55 -22.01 11.43
CA THR A 356 7.18 -21.11 12.43
C THR A 356 8.70 -21.07 12.32
N LEU A 357 9.31 -19.88 12.42
CA LEU A 357 10.77 -19.69 12.26
C LEU A 357 11.59 -20.34 13.37
N THR A 358 10.99 -20.56 14.53
CA THR A 358 11.57 -21.23 15.71
C THR A 358 10.61 -22.31 16.24
N PRO A 359 11.11 -23.48 16.67
CA PRO A 359 10.31 -24.45 17.41
C PRO A 359 10.04 -23.90 18.81
N SER A 360 8.77 -23.70 19.17
CA SER A 360 8.36 -23.26 20.51
C SER A 360 7.06 -23.95 20.92
N PHE A 361 6.98 -24.37 22.17
CA PHE A 361 5.97 -25.28 22.74
C PHE A 361 4.84 -24.56 23.50
N SER A 362 4.38 -23.38 23.04
CA SER A 362 3.16 -22.73 23.57
C SER A 362 2.20 -22.35 22.44
N PRO A 363 0.88 -22.56 22.55
CA PRO A 363 0.06 -22.75 21.36
C PRO A 363 -0.36 -21.48 20.61
N TYR A 364 -0.31 -20.27 21.17
CA TYR A 364 -0.89 -19.08 20.48
C TYR A 364 -0.12 -17.76 20.55
N ILE A 365 0.45 -17.39 21.70
CA ILE A 365 1.28 -16.18 21.83
C ILE A 365 2.62 -16.41 21.13
N ASP A 366 3.15 -17.62 21.22
CA ASP A 366 4.41 -18.02 20.60
C ASP A 366 4.30 -18.19 19.08
N ILE A 367 3.13 -18.53 18.53
CA ILE A 367 2.94 -18.58 17.06
C ILE A 367 2.99 -17.16 16.47
N LEU A 368 2.38 -16.21 17.16
CA LEU A 368 2.42 -14.80 16.78
C LEU A 368 3.84 -14.23 16.82
N SER A 369 4.65 -14.60 17.81
CA SER A 369 6.05 -14.16 17.91
C SER A 369 6.97 -14.89 16.91
N SER A 370 6.74 -16.18 16.67
CA SER A 370 7.59 -17.02 15.81
C SER A 370 7.34 -16.86 14.30
N LEU A 371 6.10 -16.64 13.88
CA LEU A 371 5.81 -16.25 12.49
C LEU A 371 6.03 -14.75 12.28
N ASN A 372 5.84 -13.97 13.35
CA ASN A 372 5.93 -12.52 13.33
C ASN A 372 5.00 -11.93 12.24
N VAL A 373 3.76 -12.43 12.06
CA VAL A 373 2.85 -12.03 10.95
C VAL A 373 1.70 -11.13 11.37
#